data_AF-A0A7H4M0Y5-F1
#
_entry.id   AF-A0A7H4M0Y5-F1
#
_cell.length_a   1.000
_cell.length_b   1.000
_cell.length_c   1.000
_cell.angle_alpha   90.00
_cell.angle_beta   90.00
_cell.angle_gamma   90.00
#
_symmetry.space_group_name_H-M   'P 1'
#
loop_
_entity.id
_entity.type
_entity.pdbx_description
1 polymer ?
#
loop_
_entity_poly.entity_id
_entity_poly.type
_entity_poly.pdbx_seq_one_letter_code
_entity_poly.pdbx_strand_id
1 'polypeptide(L)'
;MLYNNGSGNKKSNAEGFSKFGQRNIKLQYRLADTHLNARWGWQTMKNFGVISNSTRLSPTTYLGWTGAVNYGPFTLRGAYIESAMDRNSPDKKRFQTNSGQYINHIASGDILWQSEHLNMQYGYGESDNYLRRHILFTNIKPIKALNIGTQVYATHALDEYKAMPANKRDFDDDAWHIAMDVKWQADNWSTKWGLGYTDANKANEVGFYPRHMSKNSRGTFISMAYAGNDYMRDGELVLSNMSDYNLTPELAIGLAGNIAQFNYRGNLVRTGEINAFSRWVPTHPRLKNLTVWAMFGPGWSYKMNGKTPVLTDGHYSRANSLSSEVIIEYKFNLF
;
A
#
# COMPACT_ATOMS: atom_id res chain seq x y z
N MET A 1 1.70 9.27 12.17
CA MET A 1 1.63 8.80 13.58
C MET A 1 3.05 8.63 14.09
N LEU A 2 3.37 9.35 15.16
CA LEU A 2 4.61 9.20 15.92
C LEU A 2 4.49 7.96 16.82
N TYR A 3 5.61 7.46 17.35
CA TYR A 3 5.58 6.38 18.34
C TYR A 3 4.86 6.87 19.59
N ASN A 4 4.00 6.02 20.14
CA ASN A 4 3.16 6.30 21.31
C ASN A 4 3.43 5.22 22.35
N ASN A 5 4.10 5.59 23.44
CA ASN A 5 4.50 4.68 24.52
C ASN A 5 3.50 4.63 25.69
N GLY A 6 2.21 4.91 25.43
CA GLY A 6 1.20 4.94 26.49
C GLY A 6 -0.22 4.68 26.01
N SER A 7 -1.17 4.70 26.94
CA SER A 7 -2.59 4.52 26.62
C SER A 7 -3.20 5.78 25.99
N GLY A 8 -3.86 5.62 24.85
CA GLY A 8 -4.58 6.69 24.15
C GLY A 8 -3.66 7.65 23.38
N ASN A 9 -4.26 8.56 22.60
CA ASN A 9 -3.54 9.52 21.75
C ASN A 9 -3.25 10.84 22.49
N LYS A 10 -2.39 10.79 23.52
CA LYS A 10 -1.95 12.00 24.26
C LYS A 10 -0.57 12.44 23.79
N LYS A 11 -0.35 13.77 23.68
CA LYS A 11 0.95 14.34 23.29
C LYS A 11 2.09 13.89 24.21
N SER A 12 1.80 13.72 25.50
CA SER A 12 2.75 13.22 26.51
C SER A 12 3.30 11.82 26.22
N ASN A 13 2.60 11.03 25.41
CA ASN A 13 3.01 9.67 25.10
C ASN A 13 3.91 9.62 23.84
N ALA A 14 4.13 10.75 23.16
CA ALA A 14 4.94 10.81 21.95
C ALA A 14 6.44 10.71 22.31
N GLU A 15 7.08 9.64 21.85
CA GLU A 15 8.49 9.35 22.15
C GLU A 15 9.29 9.01 20.88
N GLY A 16 10.61 9.09 21.00
CA GLY A 16 11.53 8.52 20.02
C GLY A 16 11.65 7.01 20.20
N PHE A 17 12.09 6.31 19.16
CA PHE A 17 12.43 4.89 19.27
C PHE A 17 13.62 4.55 18.38
N SER A 18 14.31 3.46 18.73
CA SER A 18 15.35 2.85 17.89
C SER A 18 14.95 1.42 17.57
N LYS A 19 15.19 0.99 16.33
CA LYS A 19 14.75 -0.31 15.82
C LYS A 19 15.84 -0.97 15.00
N PHE A 20 16.21 -2.20 15.39
CA PHE A 20 17.05 -3.08 14.60
C PHE A 20 16.19 -3.93 13.66
N GLY A 21 15.91 -3.39 12.47
CA GLY A 21 14.97 -3.98 11.51
C GLY A 21 15.47 -5.21 10.74
N GLN A 22 16.79 -5.46 10.75
CA GLN A 22 17.39 -6.60 10.07
C GLN A 22 18.43 -7.27 10.97
N ARG A 23 18.22 -8.56 11.24
CA ARG A 23 19.15 -9.47 11.93
C ARG A 23 18.79 -10.88 11.45
N ASN A 24 19.48 -11.33 10.42
CA ASN A 24 19.14 -12.55 9.71
C ASN A 24 20.40 -13.27 9.22
N ILE A 25 20.26 -14.57 9.02
CA ILE A 25 21.22 -15.42 8.33
C ILE A 25 20.76 -15.56 6.89
N LYS A 26 21.69 -15.41 5.94
CA LYS A 26 21.43 -15.53 4.50
C LYS A 26 22.21 -16.70 3.92
N LEU A 27 21.51 -17.59 3.22
CA LEU A 27 22.09 -18.60 2.36
C LEU A 27 21.98 -18.14 0.90
N GLN A 28 23.06 -18.28 0.15
CA GLN A 28 23.10 -18.03 -1.29
C GLN A 28 23.73 -19.22 -1.96
N TYR A 29 23.08 -19.73 -3.01
CA TYR A 29 23.60 -20.83 -3.79
C TYR A 29 23.30 -20.60 -5.27
N ARG A 30 24.29 -20.89 -6.12
CA ARG A 30 24.17 -20.77 -7.58
C ARG A 30 24.54 -22.10 -8.21
N LEU A 31 23.65 -22.61 -9.06
CA LEU A 31 23.85 -23.83 -9.83
C LEU A 31 23.39 -23.58 -11.26
N ALA A 32 24.35 -23.55 -12.20
CA ALA A 32 24.11 -23.13 -13.59
C ALA A 32 23.32 -21.81 -13.64
N ASP A 33 22.19 -21.80 -14.35
CA ASP A 33 21.31 -20.63 -14.53
C ASP A 33 20.33 -20.40 -13.38
N THR A 34 20.45 -21.18 -12.29
CA THR A 34 19.58 -21.08 -11.12
C THR A 34 20.29 -20.39 -9.96
N HIS A 35 19.62 -19.38 -9.39
CA HIS A 35 20.11 -18.67 -8.22
C HIS A 35 19.10 -18.76 -7.07
N LEU A 36 19.49 -19.47 -6.02
CA LEU A 36 18.74 -19.64 -4.78
C LEU A 36 19.22 -18.65 -3.72
N ASN A 37 18.28 -17.99 -3.07
CA ASN A 37 18.50 -17.17 -1.88
C ASN A 37 17.50 -17.58 -0.80
N ALA A 38 17.98 -17.86 0.40
CA ALA A 38 17.13 -18.06 1.56
C ALA A 38 17.58 -17.16 2.72
N ARG A 39 16.64 -16.72 3.54
CA ARG A 39 16.93 -15.95 4.76
C ARG A 39 16.07 -16.44 5.91
N TRP A 40 16.66 -16.45 7.10
CA TRP A 40 15.96 -16.66 8.35
C TRP A 40 16.31 -15.58 9.35
N GLY A 41 15.29 -15.06 10.04
CA GLY A 41 15.44 -14.05 11.07
C GLY A 41 14.61 -12.80 10.76
N TRP A 42 15.02 -11.68 11.34
CA TRP A 42 14.35 -10.40 11.13
C TRP A 42 14.79 -9.76 9.82
N GLN A 43 13.82 -9.37 9.01
CA GLN A 43 14.05 -8.88 7.65
C GLN A 43 12.98 -7.89 7.20
N THR A 44 13.35 -7.04 6.25
CA THR A 44 12.40 -6.22 5.49
C THR A 44 11.96 -6.99 4.24
N MET A 45 10.67 -6.92 3.92
CA MET A 45 10.09 -7.60 2.76
C MET A 45 9.23 -6.61 2.00
N LYS A 46 9.62 -6.29 0.76
CA LYS A 46 8.86 -5.38 -0.10
C LYS A 46 8.20 -6.18 -1.22
N ASN A 47 6.88 -6.09 -1.31
CA ASN A 47 6.02 -6.68 -2.34
C ASN A 47 6.32 -8.17 -2.55
N PHE A 48 6.34 -8.94 -1.46
CA PHE A 48 6.60 -10.36 -1.43
C PHE A 48 5.26 -11.10 -1.32
N GLY A 49 4.74 -11.49 -2.48
CA GLY A 49 3.36 -11.91 -2.66
C GLY A 49 2.40 -10.88 -2.09
N VAL A 50 1.58 -11.31 -1.15
CA VAL A 50 0.53 -10.50 -0.52
C VAL A 50 1.05 -9.67 0.67
N ILE A 51 2.34 -9.76 1.02
CA ILE A 51 2.97 -9.00 2.11
C ILE A 51 4.00 -8.00 1.60
N SER A 52 4.03 -6.82 2.21
CA SER A 52 5.00 -5.78 1.90
C SER A 52 5.47 -5.06 3.18
N ASN A 53 6.31 -4.06 2.99
CA ASN A 53 6.78 -3.16 4.04
C ASN A 53 6.11 -1.79 3.88
N SER A 54 6.47 -0.83 4.74
CA SER A 54 5.95 0.54 4.66
C SER A 54 6.95 1.48 4.00
N THR A 55 6.45 2.45 3.23
CA THR A 55 7.20 3.56 2.61
C THR A 55 7.40 4.77 3.52
N ARG A 56 7.31 4.60 4.85
CA ARG A 56 7.47 5.68 5.84
C ARG A 56 8.89 5.65 6.44
N LEU A 57 9.19 6.62 7.31
CA LEU A 57 10.52 6.86 7.91
C LEU A 57 11.22 5.60 8.45
N SER A 58 10.47 4.66 9.03
CA SER A 58 10.96 3.34 9.41
C SER A 58 10.09 2.28 8.75
N PRO A 59 10.67 1.20 8.16
CA PRO A 59 9.89 0.15 7.53
C PRO A 59 9.24 -0.79 8.55
N THR A 60 8.07 -1.32 8.24
CA THR A 60 7.60 -2.58 8.86
C THR A 60 8.58 -3.71 8.53
N THR A 61 8.96 -4.51 9.53
CA THR A 61 9.90 -5.63 9.39
C THR A 61 9.31 -6.87 10.03
N TYR A 62 9.73 -8.04 9.58
CA TYR A 62 9.13 -9.32 9.94
C TYR A 62 10.15 -10.33 10.40
N LEU A 63 9.73 -11.23 11.30
CA LEU A 63 10.48 -12.40 11.71
C LEU A 63 9.94 -13.62 10.96
N GLY A 64 10.83 -14.36 10.31
CA GLY A 64 10.49 -15.63 9.68
C GLY A 64 11.48 -16.07 8.61
N TRP A 65 10.99 -16.92 7.72
CA TRP A 65 11.73 -17.47 6.58
C TRP A 65 11.34 -16.75 5.29
N THR A 66 12.32 -16.49 4.43
CA THR A 66 12.09 -16.14 3.03
C THR A 66 12.98 -17.00 2.13
N GLY A 67 12.49 -17.28 0.93
CA GLY A 67 13.19 -18.02 -0.11
C GLY A 67 12.88 -17.42 -1.48
N ALA A 68 13.86 -17.41 -2.36
CA ALA A 68 13.69 -17.02 -3.75
C ALA A 68 14.57 -17.90 -4.65
N VAL A 69 13.99 -18.36 -5.75
CA VAL A 69 14.67 -19.10 -6.82
C VAL A 69 14.47 -18.32 -8.11
N ASN A 70 15.57 -17.97 -8.78
CA ASN A 70 15.55 -17.29 -10.07
C ASN A 70 15.97 -18.28 -11.15
N TYR A 71 15.25 -18.29 -12.27
CA TYR A 71 15.58 -19.07 -13.45
C TYR A 71 15.14 -18.31 -14.71
N GLY A 72 16.11 -17.85 -15.51
CA GLY A 72 15.86 -17.02 -16.68
C GLY A 72 15.02 -15.78 -16.34
N PRO A 73 13.89 -15.52 -17.04
CA PRO A 73 13.04 -14.36 -16.80
C PRO A 73 12.06 -14.54 -15.61
N PHE A 74 12.11 -15.69 -14.93
CA PHE A 74 11.19 -16.05 -13.85
C PHE A 74 11.86 -16.02 -12.48
N THR A 75 11.12 -15.54 -11.49
CA THR A 75 11.50 -15.66 -10.07
C THR A 75 10.32 -16.24 -9.29
N LEU A 76 10.54 -17.36 -8.60
CA LEU A 76 9.61 -17.88 -7.60
C LEU A 76 10.07 -17.42 -6.21
N ARG A 77 9.15 -16.89 -5.41
CA ARG A 77 9.44 -16.42 -4.05
C ARG A 77 8.45 -17.00 -3.05
N GLY A 78 8.93 -17.30 -1.84
CA GLY A 78 8.12 -17.79 -0.71
C GLY A 78 8.53 -17.18 0.63
N ALA A 79 7.57 -16.95 1.51
CA ALA A 79 7.75 -16.36 2.83
C ALA A 79 6.80 -17.04 3.83
N TYR A 80 7.31 -17.27 5.03
CA TYR A 80 6.55 -17.73 6.19
C TYR A 80 6.97 -16.89 7.39
N ILE A 81 6.04 -16.09 7.93
CA ILE A 81 6.33 -15.11 8.97
C ILE A 81 5.37 -15.23 10.15
N GLU A 82 5.85 -14.90 11.34
CA GLU A 82 5.10 -15.14 12.60
C GLU A 82 4.94 -13.87 13.45
N SER A 83 5.72 -12.84 13.15
CA SER A 83 5.70 -11.59 13.90
C SER A 83 6.19 -10.42 13.06
N ALA A 84 5.82 -9.22 13.48
CA ALA A 84 6.26 -7.98 12.88
C ALA A 84 6.71 -6.98 13.94
N MET A 85 7.50 -6.01 13.49
CA MET A 85 7.64 -4.71 14.16
C MET A 85 7.06 -3.67 13.20
N ASP A 86 6.08 -2.88 13.64
CA ASP A 86 5.46 -1.87 12.79
C ASP A 86 6.43 -0.73 12.47
N ARG A 87 6.03 0.15 11.57
CA ARG A 87 6.77 1.31 11.10
C ARG A 87 7.03 2.38 12.15
N ASN A 88 6.23 2.39 13.22
CA ASN A 88 6.21 3.43 14.25
C ASN A 88 6.43 2.86 15.66
N SER A 89 6.99 1.66 15.79
CA SER A 89 7.27 1.03 17.09
C SER A 89 8.43 0.02 16.95
N PRO A 90 9.26 -0.14 17.99
CA PRO A 90 10.30 -1.17 18.06
C PRO A 90 9.77 -2.52 18.55
N ASP A 91 8.49 -2.61 18.93
CA ASP A 91 7.94 -3.76 19.63
C ASP A 91 7.70 -4.94 18.69
N LYS A 92 8.13 -6.13 19.12
CA LYS A 92 7.72 -7.37 18.48
C LYS A 92 6.24 -7.60 18.76
N LYS A 93 5.43 -7.64 17.71
CA LYS A 93 4.00 -7.94 17.77
C LYS A 93 3.68 -9.19 16.97
N ARG A 94 2.80 -10.02 17.52
CA ARG A 94 2.16 -11.11 16.78
C ARG A 94 1.08 -10.54 15.85
N PHE A 95 0.74 -11.28 14.81
CA PHE A 95 -0.40 -10.96 13.97
C PHE A 95 -1.70 -11.15 14.74
N GLN A 96 -2.70 -10.33 14.41
CA GLN A 96 -4.00 -10.40 15.05
C GLN A 96 -5.14 -10.20 14.05
N THR A 97 -6.30 -10.76 14.37
CA THR A 97 -7.56 -10.45 13.70
C THR A 97 -8.03 -9.04 14.04
N ASN A 98 -9.04 -8.52 13.34
CA ASN A 98 -9.63 -7.23 13.68
C ASN A 98 -10.30 -7.22 15.07
N SER A 99 -10.74 -8.37 15.57
CA SER A 99 -11.25 -8.54 16.94
C SER A 99 -10.15 -8.72 18.01
N GLY A 100 -8.89 -8.91 17.61
CA GLY A 100 -7.73 -8.97 18.50
C GLY A 100 -7.22 -10.38 18.83
N GLN A 101 -7.84 -11.42 18.26
CA GLN A 101 -7.36 -12.80 18.40
C GLN A 101 -6.04 -12.99 17.66
N TYR A 102 -5.19 -13.88 18.15
CA TYR A 102 -3.88 -14.10 17.54
C TYR A 102 -3.98 -14.95 16.27
N ILE A 103 -3.20 -14.57 15.27
CA ILE A 103 -2.97 -15.35 14.04
C ILE A 103 -1.54 -15.92 14.14
N ASN A 104 -1.37 -17.22 13.90
CA ASN A 104 -0.09 -17.88 14.13
C ASN A 104 0.98 -17.40 13.14
N HIS A 105 0.62 -17.35 11.87
CA HIS A 105 1.55 -17.01 10.80
C HIS A 105 0.85 -16.37 9.61
N ILE A 106 1.66 -15.83 8.71
CA ILE A 106 1.26 -15.48 7.36
C ILE A 106 2.20 -16.21 6.40
N ALA A 107 1.63 -16.98 5.48
CA ALA A 107 2.35 -17.59 4.38
C ALA A 107 2.09 -16.76 3.11
N SER A 108 3.14 -16.47 2.35
CA SER A 108 2.98 -15.76 1.08
C SER A 108 4.02 -16.18 0.05
N GLY A 109 3.63 -16.25 -1.20
CA GLY A 109 4.54 -16.46 -2.31
C GLY A 109 4.09 -15.73 -3.57
N ASP A 110 4.99 -15.66 -4.54
CA ASP A 110 4.66 -15.17 -5.87
C ASP A 110 5.57 -15.75 -6.95
N ILE A 111 5.06 -15.63 -8.18
CA ILE A 111 5.82 -15.81 -9.40
C ILE A 111 5.95 -14.44 -10.05
N LEU A 112 7.18 -14.07 -10.34
CA LEU A 112 7.52 -12.89 -11.13
C LEU A 112 7.94 -13.32 -12.53
N TRP A 113 7.53 -12.56 -13.52
CA TRP A 113 8.03 -12.66 -14.89
C TRP A 113 8.47 -11.27 -15.34
N GLN A 114 9.72 -11.16 -15.80
CA GLN A 114 10.28 -9.94 -16.33
C GLN A 114 10.72 -10.13 -17.79
N SER A 115 10.34 -9.18 -18.63
CA SER A 115 10.77 -9.08 -20.03
C SER A 115 10.93 -7.62 -20.41
N GLU A 116 11.34 -7.34 -21.64
CA GLU A 116 11.50 -5.98 -22.14
C GLU A 116 10.18 -5.19 -22.12
N HIS A 117 9.08 -5.82 -22.59
CA HIS A 117 7.79 -5.16 -22.78
C HIS A 117 6.73 -5.49 -21.73
N LEU A 118 6.93 -6.54 -20.93
CA LEU A 118 5.98 -7.00 -19.93
C LEU A 118 6.69 -7.39 -18.63
N ASN A 119 6.21 -6.82 -17.52
CA ASN A 119 6.47 -7.33 -16.18
C ASN A 119 5.16 -7.83 -15.59
N MET A 120 5.19 -9.00 -14.96
CA MET A 120 4.04 -9.61 -14.32
C MET A 120 4.43 -10.13 -12.92
N GLN A 121 3.51 -10.00 -11.97
CA GLN A 121 3.58 -10.62 -10.65
C GLN A 121 2.24 -11.28 -10.38
N TYR A 122 2.22 -12.58 -10.16
CA TYR A 122 1.08 -13.27 -9.56
C TYR A 122 1.47 -13.69 -8.14
N GLY A 123 0.77 -13.16 -7.15
CA GLY A 123 1.00 -13.45 -5.75
C GLY A 123 -0.17 -14.16 -5.09
N TYR A 124 0.16 -15.02 -4.15
CA TYR A 124 -0.78 -15.74 -3.30
C TYR A 124 -0.33 -15.67 -1.85
N GLY A 125 -1.26 -15.69 -0.92
CA GLY A 125 -0.94 -15.91 0.48
C GLY A 125 -2.15 -15.96 1.38
N GLU A 126 -1.89 -16.38 2.59
CA GLU A 126 -2.89 -16.61 3.62
C GLU A 126 -2.36 -16.17 4.97
N SER A 127 -3.20 -15.45 5.72
CA SER A 127 -3.09 -15.35 7.17
C SER A 127 -3.84 -16.52 7.76
N ASP A 128 -3.18 -17.31 8.60
CA ASP A 128 -3.67 -18.57 9.17
C ASP A 128 -5.17 -18.53 9.53
N ASN A 129 -5.98 -19.26 8.76
CA ASN A 129 -7.45 -19.36 8.85
C ASN A 129 -8.23 -18.03 8.93
N TYR A 130 -7.62 -16.90 8.55
CA TYR A 130 -8.21 -15.57 8.64
C TYR A 130 -8.54 -14.96 7.27
N LEU A 131 -7.53 -14.72 6.43
CA LEU A 131 -7.71 -14.13 5.11
C LEU A 131 -6.83 -14.82 4.09
N ARG A 132 -7.39 -15.15 2.93
CA ARG A 132 -6.64 -15.64 1.76
C ARG A 132 -6.68 -14.58 0.66
N ARG A 133 -5.57 -14.39 -0.05
CA ARG A 133 -5.49 -13.36 -1.09
C ARG A 133 -4.73 -13.81 -2.32
N HIS A 134 -5.27 -13.44 -3.47
CA HIS A 134 -4.60 -13.42 -4.75
C HIS A 134 -4.31 -11.98 -5.16
N ILE A 135 -3.15 -11.76 -5.77
CA ILE A 135 -2.83 -10.50 -6.44
C ILE A 135 -2.31 -10.78 -7.85
N LEU A 136 -2.64 -9.92 -8.79
CA LEU A 136 -2.05 -9.89 -10.11
C LEU A 136 -1.65 -8.46 -10.43
N PHE A 137 -0.37 -8.24 -10.67
CA PHE A 137 0.15 -7.02 -11.25
C PHE A 137 0.70 -7.28 -12.64
N THR A 138 0.33 -6.43 -13.59
CA THR A 138 0.95 -6.39 -14.90
C THR A 138 1.42 -4.98 -15.18
N ASN A 139 2.48 -4.88 -15.97
CA ASN A 139 3.05 -3.62 -16.37
C ASN A 139 3.60 -3.76 -17.79
N ILE A 140 2.84 -3.24 -18.76
CA ILE A 140 3.13 -3.31 -20.18
C ILE A 140 3.83 -2.02 -20.62
N LYS A 141 4.84 -2.14 -21.48
CA LYS A 141 5.60 -1.03 -22.06
C LYS A 141 5.61 -1.17 -23.59
N PRO A 142 4.52 -0.78 -24.28
CA PRO A 142 4.44 -0.89 -25.73
C PRO A 142 5.50 -0.05 -26.43
N ILE A 143 5.81 1.12 -25.87
CA ILE A 143 6.87 2.03 -26.30
C ILE A 143 7.53 2.66 -25.08
N LYS A 144 8.72 3.25 -25.26
CA LYS A 144 9.51 3.86 -24.17
C LYS A 144 8.75 4.91 -23.34
N ALA A 145 7.88 5.69 -24.00
CA ALA A 145 7.12 6.77 -23.38
C ALA A 145 5.85 6.29 -22.64
N LEU A 146 5.36 5.08 -22.92
CA LEU A 146 4.06 4.62 -22.47
C LEU A 146 4.19 3.40 -21.56
N ASN A 147 3.51 3.48 -20.43
CA ASN A 147 3.44 2.40 -19.46
C ASN A 147 1.98 2.18 -19.04
N ILE A 148 1.53 0.93 -19.09
CA ILE A 148 0.17 0.54 -18.73
C ILE A 148 0.27 -0.48 -17.60
N GLY A 149 -0.20 -0.13 -16.42
CA GLY A 149 -0.24 -1.01 -15.26
C GLY A 149 -1.65 -1.53 -15.01
N THR A 150 -1.75 -2.77 -14.53
CA THR A 150 -2.98 -3.34 -14.01
C THR A 150 -2.70 -3.93 -12.64
N GLN A 151 -3.69 -3.79 -11.75
CA GLN A 151 -3.65 -4.31 -10.41
C GLN A 151 -4.97 -5.00 -10.12
N VAL A 152 -4.93 -6.27 -9.77
CA VAL A 152 -6.07 -7.03 -9.29
C VAL A 152 -5.72 -7.55 -7.92
N TYR A 153 -6.64 -7.36 -6.99
CA TYR A 153 -6.56 -7.94 -5.66
C TYR A 153 -7.87 -8.64 -5.36
N ALA A 154 -7.80 -9.92 -4.97
CA ALA A 154 -8.95 -10.72 -4.60
C ALA A 154 -8.70 -11.32 -3.22
N THR A 155 -9.54 -10.97 -2.25
CA THR A 155 -9.43 -11.44 -0.86
C THR A 155 -10.66 -12.23 -0.49
N HIS A 156 -10.43 -13.42 0.06
CA HIS A 156 -11.48 -14.29 0.58
C HIS A 156 -11.40 -14.35 2.11
N ALA A 157 -12.57 -14.26 2.77
CA ALA A 157 -12.70 -14.45 4.21
C ALA A 157 -12.67 -15.93 4.58
N LEU A 158 -11.84 -16.29 5.55
CA LEU A 158 -11.78 -17.64 6.14
C LEU A 158 -12.51 -17.66 7.50
N ASP A 159 -12.53 -18.82 8.16
CA ASP A 159 -13.40 -19.07 9.30
C ASP A 159 -13.17 -18.10 10.47
N GLU A 160 -11.91 -17.81 10.83
CA GLU A 160 -11.59 -16.87 11.92
C GLU A 160 -12.03 -15.44 11.60
N TYR A 161 -12.06 -15.07 10.31
CA TYR A 161 -12.58 -13.77 9.89
C TYR A 161 -14.10 -13.75 9.97
N LYS A 162 -14.76 -14.79 9.47
CA LYS A 162 -16.23 -14.91 9.45
C LYS A 162 -16.80 -15.00 10.87
N ALA A 163 -16.08 -15.64 11.80
CA ALA A 163 -16.43 -15.73 13.21
C ALA A 163 -16.34 -14.39 13.96
N MET A 164 -15.69 -13.37 13.40
CA MET A 164 -15.65 -12.05 14.03
C MET A 164 -17.03 -11.39 14.05
N PRO A 165 -17.32 -10.55 15.07
CA PRO A 165 -18.51 -9.68 15.06
C PRO A 165 -18.57 -8.84 13.78
N ALA A 166 -19.77 -8.63 13.23
CA ALA A 166 -19.97 -7.92 11.96
C ALA A 166 -19.35 -6.50 11.95
N ASN A 167 -19.35 -5.79 13.08
CA ASN A 167 -18.73 -4.47 13.22
C ASN A 167 -17.18 -4.49 13.25
N LYS A 168 -16.55 -5.68 13.29
CA LYS A 168 -15.09 -5.88 13.17
C LYS A 168 -14.68 -6.39 11.79
N ARG A 169 -15.62 -6.85 10.98
CA ARG A 169 -15.39 -7.25 9.58
C ARG A 169 -15.45 -6.02 8.67
N ASP A 170 -14.59 -6.02 7.67
CA ASP A 170 -14.54 -4.98 6.63
C ASP A 170 -15.44 -5.31 5.43
N PHE A 171 -15.67 -6.61 5.17
CA PHE A 171 -16.55 -7.18 4.16
C PHE A 171 -17.12 -8.50 4.70
N ASP A 172 -18.05 -9.17 4.01
CA ASP A 172 -18.67 -10.41 4.51
C ASP A 172 -18.00 -11.71 4.02
N ASP A 173 -17.83 -11.88 2.70
CA ASP A 173 -17.31 -13.13 2.13
C ASP A 173 -16.08 -12.92 1.24
N ASP A 174 -16.18 -12.02 0.26
CA ASP A 174 -15.11 -11.69 -0.67
C ASP A 174 -14.96 -10.18 -0.80
N ALA A 175 -13.73 -9.73 -1.05
CA ALA A 175 -13.41 -8.35 -1.37
C ALA A 175 -12.40 -8.27 -2.51
N TRP A 176 -12.79 -7.55 -3.56
CA TRP A 176 -12.02 -7.31 -4.77
C TRP A 176 -11.68 -5.83 -4.90
N HIS A 177 -10.45 -5.55 -5.32
CA HIS A 177 -10.04 -4.23 -5.78
C HIS A 177 -9.34 -4.38 -7.11
N ILE A 178 -9.77 -3.62 -8.11
CA ILE A 178 -9.19 -3.65 -9.45
C ILE A 178 -8.83 -2.23 -9.83
N ALA A 179 -7.61 -2.05 -10.33
CA ALA A 179 -7.14 -0.77 -10.82
C ALA A 179 -6.33 -0.93 -12.11
N MET A 180 -6.42 0.07 -12.97
CA MET A 180 -5.60 0.20 -14.17
C MET A 180 -5.03 1.61 -14.20
N ASP A 181 -3.76 1.74 -14.55
CA ASP A 181 -3.13 3.04 -14.77
C ASP A 181 -2.41 3.12 -16.11
N VAL A 182 -2.36 4.34 -16.64
CA VAL A 182 -1.65 4.68 -17.86
C VAL A 182 -0.74 5.84 -17.53
N LYS A 183 0.56 5.63 -17.66
CA LYS A 183 1.59 6.65 -17.52
C LYS A 183 2.20 6.96 -18.89
N TRP A 184 2.19 8.24 -19.24
CA TRP A 184 2.90 8.80 -20.38
C TRP A 184 4.05 9.68 -19.89
N GLN A 185 5.23 9.53 -20.48
CA GLN A 185 6.41 10.34 -20.17
C GLN A 185 7.08 10.83 -21.45
N ALA A 186 7.07 12.14 -21.64
CA ALA A 186 7.82 12.89 -22.64
C ALA A 186 8.94 13.71 -21.96
N ASP A 187 9.72 14.47 -22.73
CA ASP A 187 10.96 15.11 -22.26
C ASP A 187 10.78 15.89 -20.93
N ASN A 188 9.91 16.90 -20.95
CA ASN A 188 9.66 17.75 -19.78
C ASN A 188 8.31 17.49 -19.13
N TRP A 189 7.53 16.51 -19.61
CA TRP A 189 6.16 16.28 -19.17
C TRP A 189 5.95 14.82 -18.81
N SER A 190 5.32 14.57 -17.66
CA SER A 190 4.83 13.25 -17.27
C SER A 190 3.36 13.36 -16.85
N THR A 191 2.53 12.41 -17.26
CA THR A 191 1.16 12.28 -16.74
C THR A 191 0.83 10.83 -16.48
N LYS A 192 0.12 10.58 -15.39
CA LYS A 192 -0.37 9.28 -14.99
C LYS A 192 -1.83 9.39 -14.65
N TRP A 193 -2.67 8.61 -15.32
CA TRP A 193 -4.08 8.48 -15.05
C TRP A 193 -4.36 7.08 -14.53
N GLY A 194 -5.20 6.95 -13.51
CA GLY A 194 -5.60 5.64 -12.98
C GLY A 194 -7.08 5.58 -12.72
N LEU A 195 -7.70 4.46 -13.05
CA LEU A 195 -9.08 4.14 -12.72
C LEU A 195 -9.07 2.91 -11.83
N GLY A 196 -9.91 2.89 -10.78
CA GLY A 196 -10.13 1.65 -10.06
C GLY A 196 -11.52 1.54 -9.47
N TYR A 197 -11.85 0.32 -9.12
CA TYR A 197 -13.14 -0.11 -8.64
C TYR A 197 -12.97 -1.09 -7.48
N THR A 198 -13.87 -1.02 -6.51
CA THR A 198 -13.88 -1.93 -5.37
C THR A 198 -15.26 -2.59 -5.24
N ASP A 199 -15.25 -3.90 -5.07
CA ASP A 199 -16.39 -4.70 -4.66
C ASP A 199 -16.02 -5.35 -3.32
N ALA A 200 -16.72 -5.01 -2.26
CA ALA A 200 -16.41 -5.47 -0.92
C ALA A 200 -17.69 -5.52 -0.09
N ASN A 201 -18.69 -6.25 -0.59
CA ASN A 201 -20.03 -6.30 -0.01
C ASN A 201 -20.03 -6.53 1.52
N LYS A 202 -20.91 -5.78 2.20
CA LYS A 202 -21.14 -5.91 3.64
C LYS A 202 -22.61 -5.63 3.99
N ALA A 203 -23.21 -6.49 4.79
CA ALA A 203 -24.56 -6.31 5.25
C ALA A 203 -24.69 -5.09 6.18
N ASN A 204 -25.74 -4.28 5.97
CA ASN A 204 -26.17 -3.14 6.79
C ASN A 204 -25.24 -1.93 6.86
N GLU A 205 -24.03 -2.02 6.31
CA GLU A 205 -22.97 -1.00 6.34
C GLU A 205 -22.26 -0.93 4.99
N VAL A 206 -21.47 0.12 4.75
CA VAL A 206 -20.60 0.16 3.57
C VAL A 206 -19.37 -0.69 3.84
N GLY A 207 -19.21 -1.75 3.04
CA GLY A 207 -18.04 -2.60 3.13
C GLY A 207 -16.80 -1.95 2.53
N PHE A 208 -15.65 -2.63 2.67
CA PHE A 208 -14.36 -2.05 2.35
C PHE A 208 -13.28 -3.10 2.10
N TYR A 209 -12.46 -2.87 1.08
CA TYR A 209 -11.33 -3.74 0.78
C TYR A 209 -10.16 -3.53 1.78
N PRO A 210 -9.75 -4.53 2.58
CA PRO A 210 -8.68 -4.35 3.55
C PRO A 210 -7.30 -4.52 2.91
N ARG A 211 -6.46 -3.49 2.96
CA ARG A 211 -5.09 -3.56 2.41
C ARG A 211 -4.18 -4.56 3.09
N HIS A 212 -4.45 -4.94 4.34
CA HIS A 212 -3.53 -5.73 5.16
C HIS A 212 -4.09 -7.14 5.38
N MET A 213 -3.19 -8.11 5.46
CA MET A 213 -3.55 -9.51 5.68
C MET A 213 -3.93 -9.78 7.15
N SER A 214 -3.61 -8.87 8.07
CA SER A 214 -3.93 -8.93 9.50
C SER A 214 -3.67 -7.58 10.17
N LYS A 215 -4.06 -7.42 11.43
CA LYS A 215 -3.45 -6.41 12.29
C LYS A 215 -1.97 -6.74 12.47
N ASN A 216 -1.16 -5.68 12.55
CA ASN A 216 0.30 -5.75 12.66
C ASN A 216 1.02 -6.31 11.42
N SER A 217 0.34 -6.42 10.27
CA SER A 217 1.01 -6.66 8.98
C SER A 217 0.77 -5.52 8.00
N ARG A 218 1.55 -5.51 6.92
CA ARG A 218 1.31 -4.68 5.75
C ARG A 218 1.16 -5.59 4.55
N GLY A 219 0.00 -5.53 3.93
CA GLY A 219 -0.23 -6.22 2.67
C GLY A 219 0.34 -5.44 1.49
N THR A 220 0.67 -6.16 0.42
CA THR A 220 1.04 -5.57 -0.87
C THR A 220 -0.16 -4.84 -1.43
N PHE A 221 -0.05 -3.53 -1.61
CA PHE A 221 -1.08 -2.68 -2.17
C PHE A 221 -0.44 -1.41 -2.74
N ILE A 222 -0.71 -1.08 -4.00
CA ILE A 222 -0.23 0.13 -4.66
C ILE A 222 -1.39 1.12 -4.65
N SER A 223 -1.29 2.10 -3.75
CA SER A 223 -2.29 3.17 -3.65
C SER A 223 -2.32 4.01 -4.91
N MET A 224 -3.52 4.30 -5.40
CA MET A 224 -3.74 5.37 -6.40
C MET A 224 -3.84 6.75 -5.73
N ALA A 225 -4.13 6.79 -4.43
CA ALA A 225 -4.14 8.03 -3.65
C ALA A 225 -2.73 8.49 -3.28
N TYR A 226 -2.49 9.80 -3.41
CA TYR A 226 -1.24 10.45 -3.01
C TYR A 226 -1.40 11.19 -1.67
N ALA A 227 -2.57 11.78 -1.41
CA ALA A 227 -2.98 12.27 -0.10
C ALA A 227 -4.38 11.75 0.27
N GLY A 228 -4.80 11.99 1.52
CA GLY A 228 -6.20 11.85 1.90
C GLY A 228 -6.72 10.41 2.04
N ASN A 229 -7.86 10.14 1.38
CA ASN A 229 -8.71 8.97 1.56
C ASN A 229 -8.14 7.75 0.82
N ASP A 230 -8.48 6.53 1.25
CA ASP A 230 -7.90 5.32 0.64
C ASP A 230 -8.66 4.83 -0.62
N TYR A 231 -9.90 5.29 -0.87
CA TYR A 231 -10.76 4.95 -2.03
C TYR A 231 -10.98 3.44 -2.27
N MET A 232 -11.44 2.72 -1.23
CA MET A 232 -11.61 1.27 -1.22
C MET A 232 -12.96 0.81 -0.65
N ARG A 233 -14.01 1.62 -0.75
CA ARG A 233 -15.35 1.26 -0.29
C ARG A 233 -16.08 0.41 -1.31
N ASP A 234 -17.01 -0.39 -0.82
CA ASP A 234 -17.89 -1.18 -1.68
C ASP A 234 -18.61 -0.29 -2.72
N GLY A 235 -18.53 -0.70 -3.99
CA GLY A 235 -19.05 0.04 -5.14
C GLY A 235 -18.31 1.33 -5.49
N GLU A 236 -17.15 1.60 -4.88
CA GLU A 236 -16.38 2.84 -5.11
C GLU A 236 -15.60 2.79 -6.41
N LEU A 237 -15.98 3.68 -7.33
CA LEU A 237 -15.23 4.00 -8.54
C LEU A 237 -14.37 5.23 -8.27
N VAL A 238 -13.07 5.13 -8.54
CA VAL A 238 -12.11 6.22 -8.35
C VAL A 238 -11.35 6.51 -9.65
N LEU A 239 -11.18 7.80 -9.93
CA LEU A 239 -10.29 8.33 -10.94
C LEU A 239 -9.16 9.09 -10.25
N SER A 240 -7.93 8.78 -10.62
CA SER A 240 -6.71 9.38 -10.09
C SER A 240 -5.90 10.01 -11.22
N ASN A 241 -5.24 11.12 -10.93
CA ASN A 241 -4.30 11.77 -11.82
C ASN A 241 -3.07 12.26 -11.06
N MET A 242 -1.91 12.16 -11.71
CA MET A 242 -0.71 12.91 -11.35
C MET A 242 -0.03 13.37 -12.63
N SER A 243 0.11 14.68 -12.79
CA SER A 243 0.77 15.28 -13.95
C SER A 243 1.81 16.29 -13.49
N ASP A 244 3.01 16.22 -14.06
CA ASP A 244 4.12 17.11 -13.78
C ASP A 244 4.80 17.65 -15.03
N TYR A 245 5.38 18.83 -14.86
CA TYR A 245 6.25 19.49 -15.81
C TYR A 245 7.58 19.87 -15.15
N ASN A 246 8.69 19.50 -15.80
CA ASN A 246 10.03 19.92 -15.41
C ASN A 246 10.23 21.38 -15.83
N LEU A 247 10.05 22.32 -14.90
CA LEU A 247 10.36 23.75 -15.12
C LEU A 247 11.85 23.97 -15.41
N THR A 248 12.68 23.19 -14.72
CA THR A 248 14.13 23.10 -14.94
C THR A 248 14.54 21.62 -14.87
N PRO A 249 15.78 21.26 -15.24
CA PRO A 249 16.27 19.89 -15.04
C PRO A 249 16.23 19.40 -13.58
N GLU A 250 16.16 20.32 -12.61
CA GLU A 250 16.17 20.00 -11.17
C GLU A 250 14.81 20.13 -10.50
N LEU A 251 13.88 20.88 -11.10
CA LEU A 251 12.62 21.28 -10.48
C LEU A 251 11.42 20.87 -11.35
N ALA A 252 10.61 19.96 -10.80
CA ALA A 252 9.30 19.64 -11.33
C ALA A 252 8.20 20.30 -10.51
N ILE A 253 7.14 20.75 -11.17
CA ILE A 253 5.88 21.14 -10.55
C ILE A 253 4.75 20.32 -11.15
N GLY A 254 3.67 20.12 -10.42
CA GLY A 254 2.56 19.35 -10.93
C GLY A 254 1.29 19.45 -10.12
N LEU A 255 0.28 18.75 -10.62
CA LEU A 255 -0.99 18.53 -9.96
C LEU A 255 -1.20 17.03 -9.74
N ALA A 256 -1.67 16.67 -8.55
CA ALA A 256 -2.07 15.32 -8.20
C ALA A 256 -3.47 15.38 -7.59
N GLY A 257 -4.38 14.50 -8.01
CA GLY A 257 -5.75 14.54 -7.51
C GLY A 257 -6.47 13.23 -7.71
N ASN A 258 -7.49 13.04 -6.90
CA ASN A 258 -8.33 11.85 -6.89
C ASN A 258 -9.78 12.28 -6.76
N ILE A 259 -10.69 11.65 -7.50
CA ILE A 259 -12.13 11.80 -7.31
C ILE A 259 -12.78 10.42 -7.31
N ALA A 260 -13.68 10.18 -6.38
CA ALA A 260 -14.35 8.91 -6.24
C ALA A 260 -15.83 9.07 -5.92
N GLN A 261 -16.60 8.04 -6.26
CA GLN A 261 -18.01 7.96 -5.93
C GLN A 261 -18.48 6.53 -5.67
N PHE A 262 -19.48 6.38 -4.81
CA PHE A 262 -20.19 5.12 -4.56
C PHE A 262 -21.62 5.41 -4.11
N ASN A 263 -22.49 4.39 -4.16
CA ASN A 263 -23.88 4.49 -3.74
C ASN A 263 -24.06 3.97 -2.32
N TYR A 264 -24.83 4.69 -1.50
CA TYR A 264 -25.25 4.21 -0.19
C TYR A 264 -26.65 4.70 0.16
N ARG A 265 -27.59 3.77 0.35
CA ARG A 265 -29.01 4.04 0.70
C ARG A 265 -29.62 5.19 -0.12
N GLY A 266 -29.54 5.08 -1.45
CA GLY A 266 -30.08 6.08 -2.38
C GLY A 266 -29.23 7.35 -2.55
N ASN A 267 -28.11 7.50 -1.84
CA ASN A 267 -27.20 8.64 -1.99
C ASN A 267 -26.01 8.28 -2.88
N LEU A 268 -25.70 9.14 -3.85
CA LEU A 268 -24.41 9.14 -4.55
C LEU A 268 -23.40 9.94 -3.73
N VAL A 269 -22.58 9.23 -2.97
CA VAL A 269 -21.56 9.81 -2.09
C VAL A 269 -20.31 10.09 -2.91
N ARG A 270 -19.74 11.29 -2.77
CA ARG A 270 -18.55 11.72 -3.52
C ARG A 270 -17.42 12.16 -2.59
N THR A 271 -16.20 11.77 -2.93
CA THR A 271 -14.99 12.21 -2.23
C THR A 271 -13.91 12.59 -3.24
N GLY A 272 -12.93 13.38 -2.82
CA GLY A 272 -11.84 13.74 -3.69
C GLY A 272 -10.86 14.72 -3.06
N GLU A 273 -9.78 14.96 -3.78
CA GLU A 273 -8.74 15.93 -3.45
C GLU A 273 -8.05 16.40 -4.72
N ILE A 274 -7.53 17.63 -4.67
CA ILE A 274 -6.66 18.18 -5.71
C ILE A 274 -5.52 18.87 -5.00
N ASN A 275 -4.29 18.51 -5.35
CA ASN A 275 -3.08 19.01 -4.73
C ASN A 275 -2.12 19.52 -5.78
N ALA A 276 -1.51 20.68 -5.51
CA ALA A 276 -0.33 21.12 -6.21
C ALA A 276 0.91 20.55 -5.51
N PHE A 277 1.92 20.15 -6.28
CA PHE A 277 3.18 19.67 -5.73
C PHE A 277 4.38 20.22 -6.47
N SER A 278 5.52 20.19 -5.79
CA SER A 278 6.85 20.40 -6.37
C SER A 278 7.80 19.29 -5.95
N ARG A 279 8.76 18.99 -6.83
CA ARG A 279 9.86 18.07 -6.56
C ARG A 279 11.17 18.72 -7.01
N TRP A 280 12.05 18.96 -6.07
CA TRP A 280 13.39 19.48 -6.31
C TRP A 280 14.45 18.41 -6.05
N VAL A 281 15.28 18.17 -7.06
CA VAL A 281 16.41 17.23 -7.03
C VAL A 281 17.65 17.99 -7.53
N PRO A 282 18.40 18.65 -6.63
CA PRO A 282 19.55 19.46 -7.03
C PRO A 282 20.68 18.63 -7.64
N THR A 283 21.36 19.18 -8.63
CA THR A 283 22.53 18.53 -9.25
C THR A 283 23.86 18.91 -8.58
N HIS A 284 23.86 19.94 -7.73
CA HIS A 284 25.06 20.41 -7.06
C HIS A 284 25.73 19.25 -6.27
N PRO A 285 27.03 18.97 -6.44
CA PRO A 285 27.69 17.80 -5.87
C PRO A 285 27.51 17.62 -4.36
N ARG A 286 27.52 18.72 -3.58
CA ARG A 286 27.28 18.69 -2.13
C ARG A 286 25.87 18.25 -1.73
N LEU A 287 24.89 18.43 -2.61
CA LEU A 287 23.48 18.07 -2.40
C LEU A 287 23.09 16.82 -3.19
N LYS A 288 24.07 16.06 -3.72
CA LYS A 288 23.81 14.81 -4.42
C LYS A 288 22.98 13.88 -3.53
N ASN A 289 21.97 13.25 -4.13
CA ASN A 289 20.98 12.39 -3.46
C ASN A 289 20.02 13.11 -2.49
N LEU A 290 19.93 14.45 -2.55
CA LEU A 290 18.83 15.19 -1.93
C LEU A 290 17.59 15.11 -2.81
N THR A 291 16.43 14.92 -2.20
CA THR A 291 15.12 15.13 -2.81
C THR A 291 14.26 15.89 -1.82
N VAL A 292 13.70 17.02 -2.28
CA VAL A 292 12.69 17.78 -1.55
C VAL A 292 11.40 17.66 -2.35
N TRP A 293 10.36 17.15 -1.70
CA TRP A 293 9.03 17.09 -2.26
C TRP A 293 8.06 17.80 -1.32
N ALA A 294 7.21 18.64 -1.89
CA ALA A 294 6.19 19.36 -1.15
C ALA A 294 4.87 19.29 -1.91
N MET A 295 3.78 19.11 -1.19
CA MET A 295 2.44 19.04 -1.74
C MET A 295 1.44 19.71 -0.81
N PHE A 296 0.46 20.41 -1.39
CA PHE A 296 -0.64 21.00 -0.65
C PHE A 296 -1.91 21.09 -1.51
N GLY A 297 -3.07 21.00 -0.88
CA GLY A 297 -4.33 21.21 -1.58
C GLY A 297 -5.59 20.85 -0.81
N PRO A 298 -6.75 21.30 -1.31
CA PRO A 298 -8.05 21.00 -0.71
C PRO A 298 -8.51 19.57 -1.03
N GLY A 299 -9.32 19.03 -0.12
CA GLY A 299 -10.06 17.79 -0.30
C GLY A 299 -11.47 17.89 0.28
N TRP A 300 -12.33 17.01 -0.19
CA TRP A 300 -13.71 16.86 0.25
C TRP A 300 -14.06 15.38 0.43
N SER A 301 -14.88 15.12 1.42
CA SER A 301 -15.38 13.81 1.80
C SER A 301 -16.74 13.99 2.47
N TYR A 302 -17.09 13.11 3.39
CA TYR A 302 -18.35 13.10 4.12
C TYR A 302 -18.16 12.68 5.58
N LYS A 303 -19.14 13.01 6.42
CA LYS A 303 -19.19 12.58 7.82
C LYS A 303 -19.48 11.08 7.88
N MET A 304 -18.67 10.33 8.63
CA MET A 304 -18.74 8.87 8.68
C MET A 304 -18.61 8.33 10.10
N ASN A 305 -19.24 7.18 10.35
CA ASN A 305 -18.99 6.34 11.52
C ASN A 305 -18.27 5.08 11.03
N GLY A 306 -17.03 4.88 11.47
CA GLY A 306 -16.15 3.90 10.84
C GLY A 306 -15.92 4.26 9.37
N LYS A 307 -16.46 3.43 8.46
CA LYS A 307 -16.32 3.59 7.00
C LYS A 307 -17.62 3.99 6.31
N THR A 308 -18.72 4.01 7.06
CA THR A 308 -20.08 4.18 6.57
C THR A 308 -20.52 5.65 6.69
N PRO A 309 -21.13 6.25 5.65
CA PRO A 309 -21.70 7.58 5.73
C PRO A 309 -22.75 7.70 6.85
N VAL A 310 -22.68 8.78 7.63
CA VAL A 310 -23.75 9.16 8.55
C VAL A 310 -24.81 9.93 7.76
N LEU A 311 -26.07 9.49 7.86
CA LEU A 311 -27.21 10.12 7.21
C LEU A 311 -28.00 10.94 8.23
N THR A 312 -28.35 12.18 7.86
CA THR A 312 -29.30 13.04 8.56
C THR A 312 -30.43 13.32 7.58
N ASP A 313 -31.67 13.02 7.97
CA ASP A 313 -32.86 13.16 7.10
C ASP A 313 -32.71 12.45 5.74
N GLY A 314 -32.07 11.28 5.75
CA GLY A 314 -31.82 10.48 4.54
C GLY A 314 -30.64 10.96 3.67
N HIS A 315 -29.97 12.05 4.03
CA HIS A 315 -28.87 12.64 3.25
C HIS A 315 -27.53 12.59 3.99
N TYR A 316 -26.44 12.39 3.26
CA TYR A 316 -25.10 12.46 3.84
C TYR A 316 -24.62 13.91 3.98
N SER A 317 -23.87 14.19 5.03
CA SER A 317 -23.21 15.48 5.23
C SER A 317 -21.79 15.47 4.67
N ARG A 318 -21.38 16.53 3.97
CA ARG A 318 -20.00 16.72 3.50
C ARG A 318 -19.04 17.06 4.64
N ALA A 319 -17.77 16.73 4.44
CA ALA A 319 -16.65 17.11 5.28
C ALA A 319 -15.51 17.61 4.38
N ASN A 320 -14.88 18.73 4.72
CA ASN A 320 -13.77 19.28 3.94
C ASN A 320 -12.46 19.09 4.70
N SER A 321 -11.37 18.96 3.95
CA SER A 321 -10.02 18.85 4.50
C SER A 321 -9.06 19.72 3.71
N LEU A 322 -7.99 20.15 4.36
CA LEU A 322 -6.81 20.70 3.70
C LEU A 322 -5.66 19.75 4.02
N SER A 323 -4.93 19.31 3.00
CA SER A 323 -3.80 18.41 3.17
C SER A 323 -2.51 19.11 2.79
N SER A 324 -1.44 18.80 3.52
CA SER A 324 -0.08 19.17 3.15
C SER A 324 0.88 18.08 3.57
N GLU A 325 1.90 17.84 2.75
CA GLU A 325 2.98 16.90 3.05
C GLU A 325 4.29 17.45 2.50
N VAL A 326 5.34 17.37 3.31
CA VAL A 326 6.70 17.75 2.94
C VAL A 326 7.60 16.57 3.26
N ILE A 327 8.37 16.14 2.27
CA ILE A 327 9.32 15.03 2.38
C ILE A 327 10.69 15.58 1.98
N ILE A 328 11.65 15.46 2.88
CA ILE A 328 13.05 15.78 2.64
C ILE A 328 13.83 14.50 2.84
N GLU A 329 14.41 13.97 1.78
CA GLU A 329 15.21 12.74 1.80
C GLU A 329 16.63 13.05 1.34
N TYR A 330 17.63 12.68 2.16
CA TYR A 330 19.05 12.76 1.80
C TYR A 330 19.71 11.41 2.05
N LYS A 331 20.29 10.80 1.01
CA LYS A 331 20.94 9.49 1.11
C LYS A 331 22.46 9.63 1.17
N PHE A 332 23.01 9.34 2.35
CA PHE A 332 24.44 9.19 2.55
C PHE A 332 24.88 7.83 1.99
N ASN A 333 25.75 7.83 1.00
CA ASN A 333 26.43 6.62 0.56
C ASN A 333 27.63 6.41 1.47
N LEU A 334 27.48 5.55 2.48
CA LEU A 334 28.53 5.32 3.48
C LEU A 334 29.63 4.34 3.03
N PHE A 335 29.52 3.76 1.83
CA PHE A 335 30.51 2.86 1.23
C PHE A 335 30.43 2.93 -0.30
#